data_AF-A0A2E7JB78-F1
#
_entry.id   AF-A0A2E7JB78-F1
#
_cell.length_a   1.000
_cell.length_b   1.000
_cell.length_c   1.000
_cell.angle_alpha   90.00
_cell.angle_beta   90.00
_cell.angle_gamma   90.00
#
_symmetry.space_group_name_H-M   'P 1'
#
loop_
_entity.id
_entity.type
_entity.pdbx_description
1 polymer ?
#
loop_
_entity_poly.entity_id
_entity_poly.type
_entity_poly.pdbx_seq_one_letter_code
_entity_poly.pdbx_strand_id
1 'polypeptide(L)' 'MENVLLIASVIIVFFASFYLVAKIVFFCLTFFLGTNYTLVIHDENGKTKKIRRRITNDAEFDSFVDEYVNKEGKLIE' A
#
# COMPACT_ATOMS: atom_id res chain seq x y z
N MET A 1 18.65 -38.48 -21.12
CA MET A 1 19.02 -37.06 -20.87
C MET A 1 17.97 -36.09 -21.42
N GLU A 2 17.45 -36.29 -22.63
CA GLU A 2 16.43 -35.42 -23.25
C GLU A 2 15.15 -35.26 -22.41
N ASN A 3 14.58 -36.36 -21.89
CA ASN A 3 13.36 -36.29 -21.05
C ASN A 3 13.57 -35.51 -19.74
N VAL A 4 14.80 -35.49 -19.20
CA VAL A 4 15.11 -34.78 -17.95
C VAL A 4 15.18 -33.28 -18.20
N LEU A 5 15.74 -32.86 -19.34
CA LEU A 5 15.76 -31.46 -19.77
C LEU A 5 14.35 -30.92 -20.04
N LEU A 6 13.49 -31.75 -20.62
CA LEU A 6 12.11 -31.37 -20.94
C LEU A 6 11.24 -31.20 -19.68
N ILE A 7 11.47 -32.01 -18.64
CA ILE A 7 10.81 -31.84 -17.34
C ILE A 7 11.32 -30.58 -16.63
N ALA A 8 12.62 -30.32 -16.66
CA ALA A 8 13.21 -29.14 -16.03
C ALA A 8 12.67 -27.83 -16.62
N SER A 9 12.50 -27.74 -17.94
CA SER A 9 11.96 -26.54 -18.60
C SER A 9 10.49 -26.31 -18.24
N VAL A 10 9.66 -27.35 -18.16
CA VAL A 10 8.27 -27.26 -17.73
C VAL A 10 8.16 -26.75 -16.29
N ILE A 11 9.01 -27.25 -15.39
CA ILE A 11 9.04 -26.82 -13.99
C ILE A 11 9.39 -25.32 -13.89
N ILE A 12 10.39 -24.85 -14.65
CA ILE A 12 10.79 -23.44 -14.65
C ILE A 12 9.65 -22.55 -15.13
N VAL A 13 8.98 -22.92 -16.23
CA VAL A 13 7.84 -22.15 -16.77
C VAL A 13 6.67 -22.14 -15.78
N PHE A 14 6.42 -23.26 -15.10
CA PHE A 14 5.40 -23.36 -14.07
C PHE A 14 5.68 -22.43 -12.89
N PHE A 15 6.90 -22.43 -12.34
CA PHE A 15 7.29 -21.53 -11.25
C PHE A 15 7.25 -20.06 -11.65
N ALA A 16 7.69 -19.72 -12.85
CA ALA A 16 7.63 -18.34 -13.36
C ALA A 16 6.18 -17.84 -13.46
N SER A 17 5.30 -18.68 -14.01
CA SER A 17 3.87 -18.38 -14.14
C SER A 17 3.20 -18.24 -12.78
N PHE A 18 3.49 -19.15 -11.84
CA PHE A 18 3.00 -19.10 -10.48
C PHE A 18 3.43 -17.83 -9.74
N TYR A 19 4.71 -17.43 -9.88
CA TYR A 19 5.23 -16.20 -9.28
C TYR A 19 4.51 -14.94 -9.81
N LEU A 20 4.27 -14.88 -11.12
CA LEU A 20 3.57 -13.76 -11.73
C LEU A 20 2.11 -13.68 -11.25
N VAL A 21 1.41 -14.81 -11.18
CA VAL A 21 0.06 -14.89 -10.63
C VAL A 21 0.04 -14.45 -9.17
N ALA A 22 0.97 -14.92 -8.35
CA ALA A 22 1.06 -14.54 -6.94
C ALA A 22 1.28 -13.03 -6.76
N LYS A 23 2.14 -12.40 -7.57
CA LYS A 23 2.35 -10.94 -7.59
C LYS A 23 1.06 -10.18 -7.90
N ILE A 24 0.29 -10.63 -8.89
CA ILE A 24 -0.99 -10.00 -9.27
C ILE A 24 -1.99 -10.13 -8.13
N VAL A 25 -2.12 -11.32 -7.53
CA VAL A 25 -3.02 -11.53 -6.38
C VAL A 25 -2.61 -10.61 -5.23
N PHE A 26 -1.32 -10.49 -4.92
CA PHE A 26 -0.84 -9.61 -3.86
C PHE A 26 -1.14 -8.13 -4.15
N PHE A 27 -0.93 -7.69 -5.39
CA PHE A 27 -1.31 -6.35 -5.83
C PHE A 27 -2.80 -6.08 -5.66
N CYS A 28 -3.66 -7.02 -6.11
CA CYS A 28 -5.10 -6.91 -5.93
C CYS A 28 -5.48 -6.87 -4.44
N LEU A 29 -4.86 -7.72 -3.60
CA LEU A 29 -5.10 -7.72 -2.16
C LEU A 29 -4.70 -6.38 -1.54
N THR A 30 -3.54 -5.82 -1.86
CA THR A 30 -3.13 -4.50 -1.38
C THR A 30 -4.11 -3.40 -1.83
N PHE A 31 -4.58 -3.46 -3.07
CA PHE A 31 -5.55 -2.49 -3.60
C PHE A 31 -6.92 -2.59 -2.91
N PHE A 32 -7.43 -3.81 -2.68
CA PHE A 32 -8.73 -4.01 -2.04
C PHE A 32 -8.67 -3.89 -0.51
N LEU A 33 -7.59 -4.30 0.13
CA LEU A 33 -7.38 -4.19 1.58
C LEU A 33 -6.74 -2.87 2.01
N GLY A 34 -6.51 -1.94 1.07
CA GLY A 34 -5.97 -0.61 1.33
C GLY A 34 -6.54 -0.04 2.61
N THR A 35 -5.64 0.24 3.55
CA THR A 35 -6.00 0.48 4.94
C THR A 35 -6.74 1.81 5.04
N ASN A 36 -7.88 1.80 5.74
CA ASN A 36 -8.61 3.03 5.99
C ASN A 36 -7.92 3.76 7.15
N TYR A 37 -7.18 4.82 6.83
CA TYR A 37 -6.55 5.66 7.84
C TYR A 37 -7.54 6.73 8.28
N THR A 38 -7.62 6.93 9.59
CA THR A 38 -8.35 8.06 10.19
C THR A 38 -7.34 8.96 10.86
N LEU A 39 -7.10 10.13 10.28
CA LEU A 39 -6.33 11.19 10.91
C LEU A 39 -7.25 11.92 11.88
N VAL A 40 -6.81 12.05 13.14
CA VAL A 40 -7.50 12.83 14.16
C VAL A 40 -6.61 14.03 14.48
N ILE A 41 -7.08 15.22 14.15
CA ILE A 41 -6.37 16.47 14.45
C ILE A 41 -7.08 17.16 15.61
N HIS A 42 -6.30 17.57 16.61
CA HIS A 42 -6.75 18.35 17.75
C HIS A 42 -6.29 19.79 17.56
N ASP A 43 -7.25 20.69 17.35
CA ASP A 43 -7.01 22.14 17.30
C ASP A 43 -6.69 22.66 18.71
N GLU A 44 -5.91 23.75 18.83
CA GLU A 44 -5.61 24.45 20.08
C GLU A 44 -6.88 24.82 20.87
N ASN A 45 -8.00 25.01 20.16
CA ASN A 45 -9.31 25.29 20.75
C ASN A 45 -10.04 24.06 21.31
N GLY A 46 -9.36 22.91 21.41
CA GLY A 46 -9.95 21.63 21.88
C GLY A 46 -10.93 20.99 20.88
N LYS A 47 -11.07 21.56 19.68
CA LYS A 47 -11.94 21.03 18.64
C LYS A 47 -11.23 19.90 17.92
N THR A 48 -11.88 18.74 17.85
CA THR A 48 -11.33 17.57 17.16
C THR A 48 -11.90 17.48 15.75
N LYS A 49 -11.03 17.44 14.73
CA LYS A 49 -11.41 17.09 13.35
C LYS A 49 -10.97 15.67 13.05
N LYS A 50 -11.86 14.87 12.44
CA LYS A 50 -11.57 13.50 12.01
C LYS A 50 -11.65 13.43 10.49
N ILE A 51 -10.56 13.01 9.85
CA ILE A 51 -10.46 12.91 8.39
C ILE A 51 -10.18 11.45 8.06
N ARG A 52 -11.05 10.85 7.26
CA ARG A 52 -10.94 9.45 6.84
C ARG A 52 -10.50 9.40 5.39
N ARG A 53 -9.38 8.74 5.11
CA ARG A 53 -8.89 8.52 3.75
C ARG A 53 -8.43 7.08 3.61
N ARG A 54 -8.80 6.47 2.48
CA ARG A 54 -8.28 5.16 2.09
C ARG A 54 -6.92 5.39 1.45
N ILE A 55 -5.90 4.72 1.97
CA ILE A 55 -4.53 4.88 1.51
C ILE A 55 -4.05 3.52 1.06
N THR A 56 -3.50 3.47 -0.15
CA THR A 56 -3.14 2.22 -0.81
C THR A 56 -1.63 1.99 -0.89
N ASN A 57 -0.82 3.01 -0.61
CA ASN A 57 0.64 2.91 -0.55
C ASN A 57 1.24 3.92 0.46
N ASP A 58 2.48 3.69 0.85
CA ASP A 58 3.18 4.52 1.84
C ASP A 58 3.43 5.96 1.35
N ALA A 59 3.64 6.17 0.04
CA ALA A 59 3.83 7.50 -0.53
C ALA A 59 2.53 8.36 -0.48
N GLU A 60 1.37 7.73 -0.63
CA GLU A 60 0.05 8.34 -0.43
C GLU A 60 -0.18 8.66 1.06
N PHE A 61 0.42 7.90 1.98
CA PHE A 61 0.40 8.20 3.40
C PHE A 61 1.24 9.44 3.72
N ASP A 62 2.50 9.47 3.27
CA ASP A 62 3.40 10.59 3.54
C ASP A 62 2.86 11.88 2.94
N SER A 63 2.39 11.84 1.69
CA SER A 63 1.75 13.00 1.05
C SER A 63 0.45 13.44 1.75
N PHE A 64 -0.32 12.50 2.31
CA PHE A 64 -1.49 12.82 3.11
C PHE A 64 -1.09 13.53 4.41
N VAL A 65 -0.10 13.01 5.14
CA VAL A 65 0.39 13.66 6.38
C VAL A 65 0.96 15.05 6.06
N ASP A 66 1.81 15.17 5.04
CA ASP A 66 2.42 16.44 4.62
C ASP A 66 1.39 17.48 4.20
N GLU A 67 0.33 17.08 3.49
CA GLU A 67 -0.75 18.00 3.10
C GLU A 67 -1.42 18.63 4.32
N TYR A 68 -1.68 17.84 5.37
CA TYR A 68 -2.36 18.32 6.57
C TYR A 68 -1.42 19.02 7.55
N VAL A 69 -0.18 18.55 7.71
CA VAL A 69 0.85 19.21 8.52
C VAL A 69 1.24 20.55 7.91
N ASN A 70 1.37 20.67 6.58
CA ASN A 70 1.69 21.96 5.95
C ASN A 70 0.49 22.92 5.87
N LYS A 71 -0.75 22.40 5.77
CA LYS A 71 -1.96 23.25 5.77
C LYS A 71 -2.35 23.75 7.17
N GLU A 72 -2.17 22.95 8.21
CA GLU A 72 -2.44 23.33 9.60
C GLU A 72 -1.15 23.66 10.39
N GLY A 73 0.00 23.74 9.72
CA GLY A 73 1.32 24.06 10.25
C GLY A 73 1.51 25.50 10.70
N LYS A 74 0.59 26.01 11.52
CA LYS A 74 1.03 26.72 12.73
C LYS A 74 1.51 25.65 13.68
N LEU A 75 2.78 25.30 13.51
CA LEU A 75 3.58 24.70 14.57
C LEU A 75 3.44 25.62 15.78
N ILE A 76 2.86 25.10 16.85
CA ILE A 76 2.96 25.68 18.19
C ILE A 76 4.47 25.80 18.47
N GLU A 77 4.95 27.05 18.57
CA GLU A 77 6.29 27.38 19.10
C GLU A 77 6.50 26.82 20.51
#